data_AF-A0A9W8T9M9-F1
#
_entry.id   AF-A0A9W8T9M9-F1
#
_cell.length_a   1.000
_cell.length_b   1.000
_cell.length_c   1.000
_cell.angle_alpha   90.00
_cell.angle_beta   90.00
_cell.angle_gamma   90.00
#
_symmetry.space_group_name_H-M   'P 1'
#
loop_
_entity.id
_entity.type
_entity.pdbx_description
1 polymer ?
#
loop_
_entity_poly.entity_id
_entity_poly.type
_entity_poly.pdbx_seq_one_letter_code
_entity_poly.pdbx_strand_id
1 'polypeptide(L)'
;FITLKVPWGESETYPLTLRLDVEESEDVCGPANVRLNGEKLTQDATGHGVGSFYLNNDTIISGEWDFECIGPREMPFAQSLRFNVRALDDMALSIDASFWMTFKQTAPIRISDVGNAAYVWSLSMPFASKDDAQVPTENDDDDTSAPPIWEHPPYEFQDPEEELQVELMELNALHKQILELESLVKEREASVSKKLGKKYPPPPPSTMKMIKQCDGVKCVMHTLTDKVKHTAHGL
;
A
#
# COMPACT_ATOMS: atom_id res chain seq x y z
N PHE A 1 8.41 -1.18 -2.59
CA PHE A 1 8.62 -1.95 -3.83
C PHE A 1 7.31 -2.58 -4.28
N ILE A 2 7.04 -2.53 -5.58
CA ILE A 2 5.85 -3.09 -6.22
C ILE A 2 6.33 -3.99 -7.36
N THR A 3 5.90 -5.25 -7.39
CA THR A 3 6.26 -6.19 -8.45
C THR A 3 5.05 -6.48 -9.34
N LEU A 4 5.21 -6.32 -10.65
CA LEU A 4 4.21 -6.65 -11.66
C LEU A 4 4.59 -7.94 -12.40
N LYS A 5 3.59 -8.66 -12.89
CA LYS A 5 3.80 -9.74 -13.87
C LYS A 5 3.61 -9.14 -15.25
N VAL A 6 4.71 -8.90 -15.94
CA VAL A 6 4.71 -8.35 -17.30
C VAL A 6 4.73 -9.51 -18.29
N PRO A 7 3.81 -9.58 -19.27
CA PRO A 7 3.87 -10.62 -20.28
C PRO A 7 5.07 -10.39 -21.20
N TRP A 8 5.86 -11.43 -21.39
CA TRP A 8 7.02 -11.43 -22.29
C TRP A 8 6.91 -12.64 -23.21
N GLY A 9 6.82 -12.41 -24.52
CA GLY A 9 6.54 -13.48 -25.48
C GLY A 9 5.11 -14.06 -25.34
N GLU A 10 4.91 -15.30 -25.83
CA GLU A 10 3.56 -15.91 -25.92
C GLU A 10 3.05 -16.55 -24.62
N SER A 11 3.93 -16.90 -23.67
CA SER A 11 3.51 -17.55 -22.42
C SER A 11 4.41 -17.31 -21.20
N GLU A 12 5.46 -16.49 -21.33
CA GLU A 12 6.34 -16.18 -20.22
C GLU A 12 5.90 -14.88 -19.54
N THR A 13 6.08 -14.81 -18.22
CA THR A 13 5.84 -13.58 -17.45
C THR A 13 7.14 -13.15 -16.80
N TYR A 14 7.57 -11.94 -17.07
CA TYR A 14 8.72 -11.31 -16.45
C TYR A 14 8.30 -10.58 -15.15
N PRO A 15 8.92 -10.87 -13.99
CA PRO A 15 8.64 -10.16 -12.75
C PRO A 15 9.33 -8.78 -12.74
N LEU A 16 8.56 -7.73 -12.99
CA LEU A 16 9.06 -6.36 -13.00
C LEU A 16 8.93 -5.74 -11.61
N THR A 17 10.04 -5.54 -10.89
CA THR A 17 10.03 -4.92 -9.55
C THR A 17 10.41 -3.44 -9.63
N LEU A 18 9.53 -2.60 -9.11
CA LEU A 18 9.63 -1.14 -9.12
C LEU A 18 9.81 -0.62 -7.70
N ARG A 19 10.78 0.27 -7.49
CA ARG A 19 10.93 1.01 -6.24
C ARG A 19 10.13 2.30 -6.33
N LEU A 20 9.18 2.48 -5.43
CA LEU A 20 8.41 3.72 -5.33
C LEU A 20 8.65 4.35 -3.96
N ASP A 21 9.04 5.62 -3.99
CA ASP A 21 9.25 6.44 -2.81
C ASP A 21 8.30 7.64 -2.89
N VAL A 22 7.48 7.83 -1.85
CA VAL A 22 6.65 9.02 -1.68
C VAL A 22 7.41 9.96 -0.76
N GLU A 23 7.64 11.18 -1.21
CA GLU A 23 8.32 12.23 -0.47
C GLU A 23 7.32 13.24 0.10
N GLU A 24 7.77 13.99 1.11
CA GLU A 24 6.92 14.99 1.76
C GLU A 24 6.60 16.14 0.78
N SER A 25 5.39 16.68 0.90
CA SER A 25 4.90 17.86 0.22
C SER A 25 3.97 18.64 1.16
N GLU A 26 3.84 19.95 0.92
CA GLU A 26 2.99 20.84 1.73
C GLU A 26 1.50 20.56 1.52
N ASP A 27 1.11 20.16 0.31
CA ASP A 27 -0.27 19.94 -0.08
C ASP A 27 -0.61 18.45 -0.21
N VAL A 28 -1.78 18.08 0.33
CA VAL A 28 -2.35 16.74 0.11
C VAL A 28 -2.57 16.49 -1.37
N CYS A 29 -3.09 17.48 -2.12
CA CYS A 29 -3.38 17.41 -3.56
C CYS A 29 -2.68 18.52 -4.37
N GLY A 30 -1.37 18.66 -4.20
CA GLY A 30 -0.50 19.43 -5.09
C GLY A 30 0.21 18.53 -6.11
N PRO A 31 1.21 19.05 -6.86
CA PRO A 31 2.09 18.22 -7.66
C PRO A 31 2.62 17.04 -6.83
N ALA A 32 2.55 15.84 -7.38
CA ALA A 32 2.89 14.64 -6.63
C ALA A 32 4.41 14.58 -6.46
N ASN A 33 4.86 14.28 -5.23
CA ASN A 33 6.27 14.08 -4.94
C ASN A 33 6.56 12.59 -4.83
N VAL A 34 6.55 11.92 -5.98
CA VAL A 34 6.76 10.47 -6.09
C VAL A 34 7.97 10.20 -6.97
N ARG A 35 8.83 9.28 -6.53
CA ARG A 35 9.97 8.79 -7.31
C ARG A 35 9.78 7.33 -7.69
N LEU A 36 10.18 7.00 -8.91
CA LEU A 36 10.29 5.65 -9.43
C LEU A 36 11.77 5.33 -9.64
N ASN A 37 12.28 4.31 -8.94
CA ASN A 37 13.70 3.93 -8.96
C ASN A 37 14.66 5.12 -8.67
N GLY A 38 14.22 6.05 -7.82
CA GLY A 38 14.99 7.26 -7.49
C GLY A 38 14.79 8.43 -8.45
N GLU A 39 14.16 8.24 -9.61
CA GLU A 39 13.85 9.31 -10.56
C GLU A 39 12.46 9.90 -10.29
N LYS A 40 12.33 11.23 -10.35
CA LYS A 40 11.06 11.91 -10.05
C LYS A 40 10.05 11.69 -11.19
N LEU A 41 8.84 11.28 -10.83
CA LEU A 41 7.72 11.24 -11.76
C LEU A 41 7.25 12.68 -12.04
N THR A 42 7.63 13.21 -13.20
CA THR A 42 7.18 14.52 -13.66
C THR A 42 5.73 14.47 -14.13
N GLN A 43 5.00 15.56 -13.97
CA GLN A 43 3.59 15.62 -14.37
C GLN A 43 3.25 16.99 -14.94
N ASP A 44 2.26 17.01 -15.82
CA ASP A 44 1.67 18.23 -16.35
C ASP A 44 0.61 18.82 -15.39
N ALA A 45 -0.07 19.88 -15.84
CA ALA A 45 -1.10 20.57 -15.04
C ALA A 45 -2.34 19.70 -14.73
N THR A 46 -2.55 18.60 -15.48
CA THR A 46 -3.64 17.64 -15.27
C THR A 46 -3.24 16.47 -14.37
N GLY A 47 -1.96 16.37 -14.00
CA GLY A 47 -1.42 15.25 -13.23
C GLY A 47 -0.96 14.09 -14.12
N HIS A 48 -0.95 14.25 -15.44
CA HIS A 48 -0.49 13.24 -16.38
C HIS A 48 1.02 13.35 -16.62
N GLY A 49 1.69 12.22 -16.79
CA GLY A 49 3.11 12.18 -17.15
C GLY A 49 3.47 10.96 -17.98
N VAL A 50 4.56 11.09 -18.73
CA VAL A 50 5.14 10.05 -19.58
C VAL A 50 6.65 10.08 -19.45
N GLY A 51 7.29 8.92 -19.54
CA GLY A 51 8.74 8.84 -19.43
C GLY A 51 9.29 7.43 -19.50
N SER A 52 10.62 7.37 -19.49
CA SER A 52 11.39 6.13 -19.52
C SER A 52 12.40 6.15 -18.39
N PHE A 53 12.58 5.00 -17.75
CA PHE A 53 13.39 4.86 -16.54
C PHE A 53 14.28 3.63 -16.65
N TYR A 54 15.48 3.73 -16.10
CA TYR A 54 16.35 2.56 -15.93
C TYR A 54 15.87 1.75 -14.73
N LEU A 55 15.67 0.44 -14.94
CA LEU A 55 15.37 -0.50 -13.86
C LEU A 55 16.66 -0.99 -13.20
N ASN A 56 17.67 -1.18 -14.03
CA ASN A 56 19.04 -1.59 -13.75
C ASN A 56 19.92 -1.01 -14.89
N ASN A 57 21.20 -1.39 -14.97
CA ASN A 57 22.10 -0.81 -15.98
C ASN A 57 21.71 -1.12 -17.44
N ASP A 58 20.87 -2.13 -17.69
CA ASP A 58 20.61 -2.64 -19.05
C ASP A 58 19.13 -2.63 -19.46
N THR A 59 18.19 -2.53 -18.51
CA THR A 59 16.74 -2.62 -18.76
C THR A 59 16.08 -1.25 -18.63
N ILE A 60 15.43 -0.82 -19.70
CA ILE A 60 14.64 0.42 -19.75
C ILE A 60 13.16 0.08 -19.73
N ILE A 61 12.42 0.73 -18.83
CA ILE A 61 10.96 0.70 -18.85
C ILE A 61 10.44 2.04 -19.38
N SER A 62 9.43 1.98 -20.22
CA SER A 62 8.71 3.17 -20.67
C SER A 62 7.27 3.07 -20.21
N GLY A 63 6.74 4.16 -19.66
CA GLY A 63 5.42 4.18 -19.07
C GLY A 63 4.78 5.54 -19.09
N GLU A 64 3.51 5.54 -18.71
CA GLU A 64 2.71 6.72 -18.46
C GLU A 64 2.04 6.60 -17.11
N TRP A 65 1.74 7.74 -16.50
CA TRP A 65 1.10 7.79 -15.21
C TRP A 65 0.15 8.95 -15.09
N ASP A 66 -0.84 8.77 -14.22
CA ASP A 66 -1.80 9.79 -13.85
C ASP A 66 -1.86 9.90 -12.33
N PHE A 67 -1.87 11.14 -11.84
CA PHE A 67 -2.20 11.48 -10.47
C PHE A 67 -3.61 12.05 -10.38
N GLU A 68 -4.41 11.54 -9.44
CA GLU A 68 -5.75 12.04 -9.19
C GLU A 68 -5.95 12.36 -7.71
N CYS A 69 -6.56 13.51 -7.44
CA CYS A 69 -6.86 13.92 -6.08
C CYS A 69 -8.09 13.19 -5.55
N ILE A 70 -7.99 12.63 -4.34
CA ILE A 70 -9.08 11.94 -3.67
C ILE A 70 -9.65 12.80 -2.54
N GLY A 71 -10.93 13.12 -2.68
CA GLY A 71 -11.73 13.80 -1.68
C GLY A 71 -12.42 15.06 -2.19
N PRO A 72 -13.15 15.77 -1.31
CA PRO A 72 -13.74 17.06 -1.64
C PRO A 72 -12.66 18.08 -2.03
N ARG A 73 -12.94 18.94 -3.03
CA ARG A 73 -12.00 19.95 -3.52
C ARG A 73 -11.44 20.88 -2.43
N GLU A 74 -12.25 21.16 -1.40
CA GLU A 74 -11.87 22.04 -0.28
C GLU A 74 -11.08 21.31 0.82
N MET A 75 -11.21 19.99 0.91
CA MET A 75 -10.61 19.18 1.96
C MET A 75 -10.21 17.80 1.41
N PRO A 76 -9.21 17.77 0.51
CA PRO A 76 -8.69 16.50 0.02
C PRO A 76 -7.99 15.73 1.13
N PHE A 77 -7.99 14.40 1.03
CA PHE A 77 -7.39 13.54 2.06
C PHE A 77 -6.32 12.58 1.53
N ALA A 78 -6.27 12.33 0.23
CA ALA A 78 -5.25 11.49 -0.41
C ALA A 78 -5.10 11.81 -1.90
N GLN A 79 -4.10 11.22 -2.54
CA GLN A 79 -3.97 11.13 -4.00
C GLN A 79 -3.90 9.65 -4.42
N SER A 80 -4.33 9.36 -5.63
CA SER A 80 -4.01 8.12 -6.33
C SER A 80 -2.93 8.36 -7.37
N LEU A 81 -2.08 7.35 -7.57
CA LEU A 81 -1.22 7.21 -8.73
C LEU A 81 -1.68 5.97 -9.48
N ARG A 82 -1.93 6.10 -10.78
CA ARG A 82 -2.06 4.98 -11.71
C ARG A 82 -0.86 4.99 -12.64
N PHE A 83 -0.10 3.90 -12.68
CA PHE A 83 1.07 3.76 -13.53
C PHE A 83 0.86 2.62 -14.51
N ASN A 84 1.06 2.89 -15.80
CA ASN A 84 0.94 1.92 -16.88
C ASN A 84 2.30 1.73 -17.54
N VAL A 85 2.78 0.50 -17.56
CA VAL A 85 3.97 0.11 -18.33
C VAL A 85 3.55 -0.04 -19.79
N ARG A 86 4.20 0.70 -20.68
CA ARG A 86 3.91 0.70 -22.12
C ARG A 86 4.92 -0.14 -22.91
N ALA A 87 6.19 -0.10 -22.53
CA ALA A 87 7.24 -0.88 -23.17
C ALA A 87 8.34 -1.28 -22.19
N LEU A 88 9.06 -2.35 -22.54
CA LEU A 88 10.28 -2.81 -21.88
C LEU A 88 11.35 -3.01 -22.96
N ASP A 89 12.51 -2.38 -22.80
CA ASP A 89 13.60 -2.35 -23.79
C ASP A 89 13.12 -1.98 -25.20
N ASP A 90 12.33 -0.90 -25.27
CA ASP A 90 11.67 -0.39 -26.49
C ASP A 90 10.69 -1.36 -27.18
N MET A 91 10.42 -2.52 -26.58
CA MET A 91 9.40 -3.45 -27.06
C MET A 91 8.08 -3.21 -26.33
N ALA A 92 7.05 -2.88 -27.12
CA ALA A 92 5.70 -2.71 -26.62
C ALA A 92 5.17 -4.00 -26.01
N LEU A 93 4.46 -3.88 -24.88
CA LEU A 93 3.83 -5.02 -24.23
C LEU A 93 2.62 -5.50 -25.03
N SER A 94 2.41 -6.82 -25.06
CA SER A 94 1.24 -7.42 -25.72
C SER A 94 -0.05 -7.28 -24.90
N ILE A 95 0.07 -7.13 -23.58
CA ILE A 95 -1.02 -6.91 -22.63
C ILE A 95 -0.57 -5.80 -21.68
N ASP A 96 -1.47 -4.88 -21.37
CA ASP A 96 -1.21 -3.79 -20.44
C ASP A 96 -0.81 -4.33 -19.05
N ALA A 97 0.37 -3.92 -18.57
CA ALA A 97 0.80 -4.13 -17.20
C ALA A 97 0.71 -2.81 -16.44
N SER A 98 -0.06 -2.78 -15.37
CA SER A 98 -0.31 -1.55 -14.62
C SER A 98 -0.47 -1.83 -13.13
N PHE A 99 -0.25 -0.81 -12.32
CA PHE A 99 -0.66 -0.81 -10.92
C PHE A 99 -1.25 0.54 -10.56
N TRP A 100 -1.93 0.56 -9.43
CA TRP A 100 -2.34 1.81 -8.80
C TRP A 100 -1.95 1.79 -7.32
N MET A 101 -1.76 2.98 -6.77
CA MET A 101 -1.56 3.17 -5.34
C MET A 101 -2.36 4.38 -4.86
N THR A 102 -2.72 4.37 -3.58
CA THR A 102 -3.27 5.54 -2.89
C THR A 102 -2.32 5.97 -1.79
N PHE A 103 -1.99 7.25 -1.73
CA PHE A 103 -1.02 7.80 -0.79
C PHE A 103 -1.41 9.18 -0.27
N LYS A 104 -0.79 9.56 0.84
CA LYS A 104 -0.79 10.92 1.40
C LYS A 104 0.65 11.38 1.49
N GLN A 105 0.96 12.51 0.85
CA GLN A 105 2.31 13.08 0.78
C GLN A 105 2.57 14.21 1.81
N THR A 106 1.58 14.59 2.62
CA THR A 106 1.81 15.48 3.77
C THR A 106 2.17 14.68 5.00
N ALA A 107 3.04 15.22 5.87
CA ALA A 107 3.44 14.54 7.09
C ALA A 107 2.23 14.12 7.96
N PRO A 108 2.20 12.89 8.48
CA PRO A 108 3.10 11.78 8.13
C PRO A 108 2.79 11.21 6.75
N ILE A 109 3.83 11.03 5.92
CA ILE A 109 3.72 10.39 4.61
C ILE A 109 3.24 8.95 4.80
N ARG A 110 2.24 8.53 4.02
CA ARG A 110 1.74 7.15 4.05
C ARG A 110 1.28 6.69 2.68
N ILE A 111 1.57 5.43 2.37
CA ILE A 111 0.91 4.69 1.29
C ILE A 111 -0.16 3.82 1.96
N SER A 112 -1.40 3.98 1.53
CA SER A 112 -2.56 3.34 2.17
C SER A 112 -3.00 2.05 1.47
N ASP A 113 -2.89 2.01 0.14
CA ASP A 113 -3.35 0.88 -0.66
C ASP A 113 -2.55 0.77 -1.96
N VAL A 114 -2.43 -0.45 -2.46
CA VAL A 114 -1.75 -0.79 -3.72
C VAL A 114 -2.51 -1.94 -4.37
N GLY A 115 -2.93 -1.74 -5.62
CA GLY A 115 -3.66 -2.75 -6.39
C GLY A 115 -3.02 -3.09 -7.73
N ASN A 116 -3.45 -4.22 -8.28
CA ASN A 116 -2.92 -4.82 -9.52
C ASN A 116 -1.41 -5.15 -9.48
N ALA A 117 -0.85 -5.27 -8.28
CA ALA A 117 0.50 -5.77 -8.05
C ALA A 117 0.49 -7.28 -7.79
N ALA A 118 1.51 -7.98 -8.26
CA ALA A 118 1.73 -9.38 -7.91
C ALA A 118 2.28 -9.52 -6.49
N TYR A 119 3.19 -8.62 -6.10
CA TYR A 119 3.75 -8.53 -4.75
C TYR A 119 3.97 -7.07 -4.37
N VAL A 120 3.78 -6.75 -3.09
CA VAL A 120 4.03 -5.42 -2.53
C VAL A 120 4.87 -5.58 -1.27
N TRP A 121 6.00 -4.90 -1.22
CA TRP A 121 6.86 -4.82 -0.03
C TRP A 121 6.98 -3.36 0.39
N SER A 122 6.48 -3.01 1.58
CA SER A 122 6.49 -1.65 2.11
C SER A 122 7.40 -1.56 3.33
N LEU A 123 8.29 -0.57 3.33
CA LEU A 123 9.04 -0.15 4.50
C LEU A 123 8.38 1.14 5.01
N SER A 124 7.34 0.99 5.83
CA SER A 124 6.73 2.12 6.50
C SER A 124 7.53 2.36 7.78
N MET A 125 8.34 3.43 7.84
CA MET A 125 9.02 3.80 9.09
C MET A 125 7.94 4.15 10.13
N PRO A 126 7.81 3.38 11.24
CA PRO A 126 7.03 3.84 12.37
C PRO A 126 7.68 5.13 12.88
N PHE A 127 6.85 6.11 13.20
CA PHE A 127 7.20 7.46 13.64
C PHE A 127 8.53 7.52 14.40
N ALA A 128 9.51 8.25 13.88
CA ALA A 128 10.61 8.72 14.69
C ALA A 128 10.05 9.72 15.71
N SER A 129 9.64 9.23 16.89
CA SER A 129 9.38 10.06 18.05
C SER A 129 10.69 10.75 18.41
N LYS A 130 10.74 12.07 18.25
CA LYS A 130 11.88 12.93 18.59
C LYS A 130 12.12 13.08 20.11
N ASP A 131 11.79 12.06 20.92
CA ASP A 131 11.83 12.17 22.38
C ASP A 131 12.94 11.35 23.07
N ASP A 132 13.71 10.52 22.35
CA ASP A 132 14.85 9.77 22.95
C ASP A 132 16.24 10.34 22.60
N ALA A 133 16.34 11.66 22.48
CA ALA A 133 17.62 12.36 22.48
C ALA A 133 18.03 12.69 23.93
N GLN A 134 18.24 11.66 24.76
CA GLN A 134 19.04 11.79 25.97
C GLN A 134 20.39 11.13 25.73
N VAL A 135 21.34 11.97 25.34
CA VAL A 135 22.77 11.67 25.24
C VAL A 135 23.31 11.40 26.65
N PRO A 136 23.84 10.20 26.96
CA PRO A 136 24.82 10.06 28.02
C PRO A 136 26.16 10.54 27.45
N THR A 137 26.67 11.62 28.04
CA THR A 137 28.05 12.05 27.86
C THR A 137 28.93 11.15 28.72
N GLU A 138 29.90 10.45 28.12
CA GLU A 138 31.22 10.23 28.73
C GLU A 138 32.21 9.70 27.69
N ASN A 139 33.44 10.20 27.83
CA ASN A 139 34.57 10.05 26.92
C ASN A 139 35.19 8.65 27.00
N ASP A 140 35.73 8.13 25.88
CA ASP A 140 37.17 7.87 25.75
C ASP A 140 37.51 7.37 24.34
N ASP A 141 38.71 7.74 23.90
CA ASP A 141 39.33 7.50 22.61
C ASP A 141 39.50 6.00 22.28
N ASP A 142 39.07 5.55 21.09
CA ASP A 142 39.88 4.61 20.28
C ASP A 142 39.44 4.59 18.81
N ASP A 143 40.44 4.54 17.93
CA ASP A 143 40.37 4.62 16.48
C ASP A 143 40.10 3.24 15.90
N THR A 144 38.86 2.93 15.50
CA THR A 144 38.59 1.88 14.51
C THR A 144 37.28 2.14 13.76
N SER A 145 37.41 2.52 12.49
CA SER A 145 36.41 2.47 11.40
C SER A 145 35.03 1.87 11.74
N ALA A 146 34.05 2.73 12.00
CA ALA A 146 32.64 2.37 12.04
C ALA A 146 32.13 2.05 10.62
N PRO A 147 31.39 0.95 10.41
CA PRO A 147 30.77 0.66 9.12
C PRO A 147 29.62 1.64 8.83
N PRO A 148 29.20 1.80 7.56
CA PRO A 148 28.12 2.71 7.19
C PRO A 148 26.80 2.33 7.88
N ILE A 149 26.03 3.35 8.24
CA ILE A 149 24.77 3.35 9.01
C ILE A 149 23.63 2.49 8.39
N TRP A 150 23.87 1.81 7.25
CA TRP A 150 22.88 1.05 6.48
C TRP A 150 23.04 -0.47 6.54
N GLU A 151 24.01 -0.98 7.30
CA GLU A 151 24.03 -2.38 7.71
C GLU A 151 23.51 -2.44 9.15
N HIS A 152 22.21 -2.61 9.33
CA HIS A 152 21.77 -3.28 10.55
C HIS A 152 22.27 -4.72 10.42
N PRO A 153 23.12 -5.23 11.34
CA PRO A 153 23.31 -6.67 11.40
C PRO A 153 21.92 -7.30 11.44
N PRO A 154 21.67 -8.44 10.76
CA PRO A 154 20.48 -9.21 11.08
C PRO A 154 20.50 -9.35 12.60
N TYR A 155 19.46 -8.84 13.27
CA TYR A 155 19.30 -9.06 14.70
C TYR A 155 19.07 -10.56 14.84
N GLU A 156 20.15 -11.34 14.86
CA GLU A 156 20.13 -12.72 15.32
C GLU A 156 19.86 -12.60 16.81
N PHE A 157 18.59 -12.74 17.20
CA PHE A 157 18.24 -12.88 18.61
C PHE A 157 19.08 -14.04 19.16
N GLN A 158 20.01 -13.74 20.06
CA GLN A 158 20.79 -14.76 20.76
C GLN A 158 19.91 -15.53 21.77
N ASP A 159 18.70 -15.03 22.05
CA ASP A 159 17.75 -15.59 23.01
C ASP A 159 16.33 -15.69 22.39
N PRO A 160 15.75 -16.91 22.26
CA PRO A 160 14.39 -17.12 21.78
C PRO A 160 13.30 -16.40 22.60
N GLU A 161 13.60 -16.08 23.86
CA GLU A 161 12.66 -15.38 24.74
C GLU A 161 12.52 -13.90 24.36
N GLU A 162 13.57 -13.26 23.85
CA GLU A 162 13.52 -11.86 23.39
C GLU A 162 12.76 -11.73 22.06
N GLU A 163 12.95 -12.66 21.12
CA GLU A 163 12.18 -12.72 19.86
C GLU A 163 10.67 -12.86 20.14
N LEU A 164 10.32 -13.77 21.05
CA LEU A 164 8.93 -13.99 21.46
C LEU A 164 8.30 -12.76 22.13
N GLN A 165 9.07 -12.02 22.93
CA GLN A 165 8.59 -10.79 23.57
C GLN A 165 8.31 -9.69 22.55
N VAL A 166 9.14 -9.56 21.52
CA VAL A 166 8.91 -8.62 20.42
C VAL A 166 7.64 -8.99 19.66
N GLU A 167 7.48 -10.26 19.29
CA GLU A 167 6.26 -10.74 18.60
C GLU A 167 4.99 -10.49 19.44
N LEU A 168 5.05 -10.71 20.76
CA LEU A 168 3.95 -10.44 21.67
C LEU A 168 3.63 -8.94 21.77
N MET A 169 4.64 -8.08 21.75
CA MET A 169 4.46 -6.63 21.73
C MET A 169 3.80 -6.16 20.44
N GLU A 170 4.23 -6.68 19.29
CA GLU A 170 3.62 -6.40 17.99
C GLU A 170 2.16 -6.87 17.93
N LEU A 171 1.88 -8.08 18.40
CA LEU A 171 0.53 -8.63 18.46
C LEU A 171 -0.40 -7.79 19.34
N ASN A 172 0.09 -7.31 20.48
CA ASN A 172 -0.66 -6.40 21.35
C ASN A 172 -0.92 -5.05 20.69
N ALA A 173 0.04 -4.52 19.93
CA ALA A 173 -0.15 -3.29 19.17
C ALA A 173 -1.24 -3.46 18.09
N LEU A 174 -1.25 -4.59 17.39
CA LEU A 174 -2.28 -4.92 16.40
C LEU A 174 -3.66 -5.07 17.04
N HIS A 175 -3.77 -5.77 18.17
CA HIS A 175 -5.03 -5.86 18.91
C HIS A 175 -5.58 -4.49 19.31
N LYS A 176 -4.70 -3.57 19.75
CA LYS A 176 -5.10 -2.21 20.08
C LYS A 176 -5.64 -1.45 18.87
N GLN A 177 -5.01 -1.60 17.70
CA GLN A 177 -5.49 -0.99 16.45
C GLN A 177 -6.87 -1.51 16.06
N ILE A 178 -7.12 -2.82 16.23
CA ILE A 178 -8.45 -3.41 15.95
C ILE A 178 -9.51 -2.77 16.84
N LEU A 179 -9.26 -2.66 18.14
CA LEU A 179 -10.22 -2.06 19.08
C LEU A 179 -10.53 -0.59 18.75
N GLU A 180 -9.50 0.16 18.35
CA GLU A 180 -9.66 1.56 17.94
C GLU A 180 -10.51 1.66 16.67
N LEU A 181 -10.23 0.82 15.66
CA LEU A 181 -11.02 0.76 14.44
C LEU A 181 -12.47 0.35 14.70
N GLU A 182 -12.71 -0.65 15.54
CA GLU A 182 -14.07 -1.06 15.93
C GLU A 182 -14.85 0.08 16.60
N SER A 183 -14.17 0.86 17.45
CA SER A 183 -14.78 2.03 18.09
C SER A 183 -15.19 3.11 17.08
N LEU A 184 -14.31 3.40 16.10
CA LEU A 184 -14.56 4.37 15.05
C LEU A 184 -15.70 3.93 14.13
N VAL A 185 -15.75 2.64 13.76
CA VAL A 185 -16.84 2.06 12.98
C VAL A 185 -18.17 2.27 13.73
N LYS A 186 -18.22 1.91 15.02
CA LYS A 186 -19.43 2.08 15.83
C LYS A 186 -19.90 3.53 15.93
N GLU A 187 -18.98 4.48 16.07
CA GLU A 187 -19.30 5.90 16.09
C GLU A 187 -19.88 6.36 14.73
N ARG A 188 -19.26 5.94 13.63
CA ARG A 188 -19.74 6.25 12.28
C ARG A 188 -21.11 5.65 12.03
N GLU A 189 -21.34 4.40 12.41
CA GLU A 189 -22.65 3.75 12.31
C GLU A 189 -23.73 4.49 13.11
N ALA A 190 -23.40 4.96 14.32
CA ALA A 190 -24.33 5.75 15.13
C ALA A 190 -24.65 7.10 14.47
N SER A 191 -23.63 7.78 13.93
CA SER A 191 -23.80 9.04 13.20
C SER A 191 -24.68 8.87 11.94
N VAL A 192 -24.44 7.80 11.18
CA VAL A 192 -25.23 7.46 10.00
C VAL A 192 -26.67 7.07 10.38
N SER A 193 -26.84 6.27 11.44
CA SER A 193 -28.17 5.90 11.96
C SER A 193 -28.99 7.13 12.37
N LYS A 194 -28.34 8.11 13.02
CA LYS A 194 -28.96 9.39 13.40
C LYS A 194 -29.42 10.18 12.18
N LYS A 195 -28.63 10.20 11.10
CA LYS A 195 -28.99 10.88 9.83
C LYS A 195 -30.11 10.16 9.08
N LEU A 196 -30.14 8.83 9.12
CA LEU A 196 -31.14 8.00 8.43
C LEU A 196 -32.46 7.86 9.20
N GLY A 197 -32.49 8.19 10.49
CA GLY A 197 -33.66 7.99 11.36
C GLY A 197 -34.00 6.51 11.61
N LYS A 198 -33.09 5.59 11.25
CA LYS A 198 -33.22 4.13 11.38
C LYS A 198 -31.85 3.55 11.77
N LYS A 199 -31.82 2.38 12.40
CA LYS A 199 -30.56 1.68 12.70
C LYS A 199 -29.79 1.38 11.40
N TYR A 200 -28.49 1.65 11.40
CA TYR A 200 -27.59 1.26 10.32
C TYR A 200 -27.65 -0.27 10.15
N PRO A 201 -27.98 -0.78 8.95
CA PRO A 201 -28.00 -2.22 8.71
C PRO A 201 -26.57 -2.75 8.75
N PRO A 202 -26.31 -3.90 9.41
CA PRO A 202 -24.98 -4.50 9.38
C PRO A 202 -24.57 -4.80 7.94
N PRO A 203 -23.26 -4.72 7.61
CA PRO A 203 -22.79 -5.08 6.29
C PRO A 203 -23.22 -6.53 5.96
N PRO A 204 -23.65 -6.81 4.73
CA PRO A 204 -24.03 -8.15 4.35
C PRO A 204 -22.85 -9.10 4.61
N PRO A 205 -23.10 -10.31 5.15
CA PRO A 205 -22.03 -11.27 5.41
C PRO A 205 -21.25 -11.55 4.13
N SER A 206 -19.92 -11.63 4.24
CA SER A 206 -19.11 -12.00 3.09
C SER A 206 -19.53 -13.37 2.57
N THR A 207 -19.49 -13.56 1.26
CA THR A 207 -19.84 -14.85 0.63
C THR A 207 -19.06 -16.01 1.23
N MET A 208 -17.81 -15.76 1.62
CA MET A 208 -16.97 -16.77 2.24
C MET A 208 -17.49 -17.18 3.63
N LYS A 209 -18.09 -16.26 4.39
CA LYS A 209 -18.73 -16.56 5.67
C LYS A 209 -20.03 -17.35 5.49
N MET A 210 -20.81 -17.05 4.45
CA MET A 210 -22.03 -17.80 4.11
C MET A 210 -21.69 -19.22 3.64
N ILE A 211 -20.65 -19.38 2.81
CA ILE A 211 -20.18 -20.69 2.32
C ILE A 211 -19.62 -21.54 3.48
N LYS A 212 -18.92 -20.94 4.45
CA LYS A 212 -18.43 -21.65 5.65
C LYS A 212 -19.53 -22.17 6.57
N GLN A 213 -20.74 -21.62 6.46
CA GLN A 213 -21.91 -22.05 7.24
C GLN A 213 -22.75 -23.11 6.50
N CYS A 214 -22.31 -23.53 5.31
CA CYS A 214 -23.00 -24.56 4.54
C CYS A 214 -22.53 -25.96 4.91
N ASP A 215 -23.46 -26.79 5.37
CA ASP A 215 -23.26 -28.23 5.49
C ASP A 215 -23.54 -28.92 4.15
N GLY A 216 -22.48 -29.04 3.34
CA GLY A 216 -22.45 -29.84 2.12
C GLY A 216 -22.46 -29.04 0.81
N VAL A 217 -22.00 -29.70 -0.26
CA VAL A 217 -21.72 -29.10 -1.58
C VAL A 217 -22.96 -28.50 -2.25
N LYS A 218 -24.14 -29.06 -1.98
CA LYS A 218 -25.42 -28.55 -2.49
C LYS A 218 -25.77 -27.16 -1.92
N CYS A 219 -25.46 -26.91 -0.65
CA CYS A 219 -25.68 -25.61 -0.01
C CYS A 219 -24.73 -24.56 -0.62
N VAL A 220 -23.46 -24.91 -0.81
CA VAL A 220 -22.46 -24.02 -1.42
C VAL A 220 -22.89 -23.58 -2.83
N MET A 221 -23.35 -24.52 -3.67
CA MET A 221 -23.83 -24.20 -5.02
C MET A 221 -25.06 -23.29 -5.00
N HIS A 222 -25.99 -23.50 -4.06
CA HIS A 222 -27.18 -22.65 -3.91
C HIS A 222 -26.79 -21.22 -3.51
N THR A 223 -25.87 -21.06 -2.55
CA THR A 223 -25.39 -19.75 -2.11
C THR A 223 -24.71 -18.97 -3.23
N LEU A 224 -23.94 -19.65 -4.10
CA LEU A 224 -23.31 -19.03 -5.25
C LEU A 224 -24.33 -18.61 -6.32
N THR A 225 -25.31 -19.47 -6.63
CA THR A 225 -26.34 -19.18 -7.64
C THR A 225 -27.32 -18.09 -7.22
N ASP A 226 -27.71 -18.05 -5.94
CA ASP A 226 -28.56 -16.99 -5.41
C ASP A 226 -27.88 -15.62 -5.52
N LYS A 227 -26.58 -15.53 -5.21
CA LYS A 227 -25.85 -14.26 -5.35
C LYS A 227 -25.80 -13.80 -6.80
N VAL A 228 -25.53 -14.69 -7.75
CA VAL A 228 -25.51 -14.34 -9.18
C VAL A 228 -26.88 -13.81 -9.63
N LYS A 229 -27.98 -14.45 -9.22
CA LYS A 229 -29.34 -13.97 -9.51
C LYS A 229 -29.66 -12.60 -8.87
N HIS A 230 -29.27 -12.38 -7.63
CA HIS A 230 -29.49 -11.10 -6.97
C HIS A 230 -28.65 -9.96 -7.55
N THR A 231 -27.46 -10.26 -8.09
CA THR A 231 -26.62 -9.26 -8.76
C THR A 231 -27.17 -8.89 -10.14
N ALA A 232 -27.85 -9.82 -10.81
CA ALA A 232 -28.47 -9.59 -12.12
C ALA A 232 -29.81 -8.82 -12.06
N HIS A 233 -30.52 -8.85 -10.92
CA HIS A 233 -31.77 -8.11 -10.72
C HIS A 233 -31.58 -6.70 -10.11
N GLY A 234 -30.34 -6.30 -9.84
CA GLY A 234 -29.99 -4.98 -9.28
C GLY A 234 -29.34 -4.01 -10.28
N LEU A 235 -29.39 -4.31 -11.58
CA LEU A 235 -29.02 -3.42 -12.70
C LEU A 235 -30.26 -2.83 -13.35
#